data_AF-A0A0U2YFM4-F1
#
_entry.id   AF-A0A0U2YFM4-F1
#
_cell.length_a   1.000
_cell.length_b   1.000
_cell.length_c   1.000
_cell.angle_alpha   90.00
_cell.angle_beta   90.00
_cell.angle_gamma   90.00
#
_symmetry.space_group_name_H-M   'P 1'
#
loop_
_entity.id
_entity.type
_entity.pdbx_description
1 polymer ?
#
loop_
_entity_poly.entity_id
_entity_poly.type
_entity_poly.pdbx_seq_one_letter_code
_entity_poly.pdbx_strand_id
1 'polypeptide(L)'
;RFILHYNFPPFSVGETGRTGAPGRREIGHGALAERSLEPGVPSENEFRYAIRVSSEIMESNGSTSMASVCGGMLALLDAGVPMKGMVWISSFAERTPA
;
A
#
# COMPACT_ATOMS: atom_id res chain seq x y z
N ARG A 1 -4.23 -13.21 3.59
CA ARG A 1 -4.87 -13.39 2.26
C ARG A 1 -4.54 -12.24 1.33
N PHE A 2 -4.58 -11.02 1.86
CA PHE A 2 -3.96 -9.85 1.28
C PHE A 2 -2.53 -9.73 1.82
N ILE A 3 -1.57 -9.34 0.99
CA ILE A 3 -0.18 -9.10 1.37
C ILE A 3 0.29 -7.86 0.61
N LEU A 4 0.85 -6.88 1.32
CA LEU A 4 1.44 -5.70 0.69
C LEU A 4 2.93 -5.61 0.98
N HIS A 5 3.74 -5.80 -0.05
CA HIS A 5 5.17 -5.54 0.00
C HIS A 5 5.46 -4.10 -0.39
N TYR A 6 6.20 -3.40 0.46
CA TYR A 6 6.64 -2.04 0.23
C TYR A 6 8.16 -2.05 0.07
N ASN A 7 8.64 -1.62 -1.09
CA ASN A 7 10.06 -1.55 -1.43
C ASN A 7 10.49 -0.10 -1.60
N PHE A 8 11.53 0.31 -0.88
CA PHE A 8 12.08 1.66 -0.89
C PHE A 8 13.54 1.65 -1.31
N PRO A 9 13.81 1.57 -2.62
CA PRO A 9 15.18 1.56 -3.11
C PRO A 9 15.85 2.93 -2.92
N PRO A 10 17.18 2.99 -2.74
CA PRO A 10 17.91 4.23 -2.46
C PRO A 10 17.87 5.23 -3.62
N PHE A 11 17.71 4.74 -4.86
CA PHE A 11 17.56 5.60 -6.03
C PHE A 11 16.32 6.49 -5.96
N SER A 12 15.30 6.11 -5.17
CA SER A 12 14.06 6.89 -5.03
C SER A 12 14.27 8.26 -4.39
N VAL A 13 15.35 8.44 -3.63
CA VAL A 13 15.77 9.73 -3.06
C VAL A 13 16.98 10.33 -3.78
N GLY A 14 17.38 9.75 -4.92
CA GLY A 14 18.57 10.18 -5.67
C GLY A 14 19.89 9.74 -5.04
N GLU A 15 19.88 8.82 -4.08
CA GLU A 15 21.09 8.32 -3.41
C GLU A 15 21.51 6.93 -3.94
N THR A 16 22.79 6.61 -3.83
CA THR A 16 23.30 5.25 -4.04
C THR A 16 23.33 4.51 -2.71
N GLY A 17 22.81 3.29 -2.66
CA GLY A 17 22.78 2.50 -1.43
C GLY A 17 22.68 1.00 -1.69
N ARG A 18 22.69 0.21 -0.60
CA ARG A 18 22.63 -1.24 -0.68
C ARG A 18 21.20 -1.71 -0.93
N THR A 19 20.95 -2.28 -2.10
CA THR A 19 19.71 -3.02 -2.39
C THR A 19 19.79 -4.43 -1.79
N GLY A 20 18.76 -4.83 -1.03
CA GLY A 20 18.77 -6.12 -0.33
C GLY A 20 17.48 -6.38 0.44
N ALA A 21 17.58 -7.12 1.54
CA ALA A 21 16.43 -7.44 2.38
C ALA A 21 15.76 -6.18 2.96
N PRO A 22 14.42 -6.15 3.03
CA PRO A 22 13.69 -4.98 3.49
C PRO A 22 14.02 -4.66 4.95
N GLY A 23 14.30 -3.39 5.21
CA GLY A 23 14.52 -2.85 6.54
C GLY A 23 13.23 -2.71 7.33
N ARG A 24 13.35 -2.43 8.64
CA ARG A 24 12.19 -2.23 9.53
C ARG A 24 11.25 -1.13 9.06
N ARG A 25 11.80 -0.07 8.46
CA ARG A 25 11.01 1.05 7.92
C ARG A 25 10.11 0.62 6.77
N GLU A 26 10.63 -0.19 5.85
CA GLU A 26 9.88 -0.70 4.71
C GLU A 26 8.76 -1.64 5.16
N ILE A 27 9.07 -2.54 6.10
CA ILE A 27 8.08 -3.45 6.70
C ILE A 27 6.97 -2.65 7.41
N GLY A 28 7.33 -1.61 8.17
CA GLY A 28 6.36 -0.77 8.87
C GLY A 28 5.44 0.01 7.92
N HIS A 29 5.98 0.58 6.85
CA HIS A 29 5.17 1.26 5.84
C HIS A 29 4.31 0.29 5.02
N GLY A 30 4.81 -0.91 4.72
CA GLY A 30 4.03 -1.99 4.11
C GLY A 30 2.84 -2.39 4.97
N ALA A 31 3.07 -2.65 6.26
CA ALA A 31 2.02 -2.99 7.21
C ALA A 31 0.98 -1.86 7.38
N LEU A 32 1.40 -0.60 7.36
CA LEU A 32 0.49 0.55 7.40
C LEU A 32 -0.43 0.58 6.18
N ALA A 33 0.14 0.41 4.99
CA ALA A 33 -0.61 0.40 3.75
C ALA A 33 -1.54 -0.83 3.66
N GLU A 34 -1.07 -1.98 4.13
CA GLU A 34 -1.85 -3.21 4.19
C GLU A 34 -3.11 -3.02 5.04
N ARG A 35 -2.95 -2.52 6.28
CA ARG A 35 -4.05 -2.26 7.22
C ARG A 35 -5.04 -1.22 6.73
N SER A 36 -4.58 -0.31 5.88
CA SER A 36 -5.44 0.73 5.29
C SER A 36 -6.35 0.16 4.20
N LEU A 37 -5.85 -0.79 3.40
CA LEU A 37 -6.60 -1.40 2.31
C LEU A 37 -7.42 -2.63 2.74
N GLU A 38 -6.99 -3.32 3.80
CA GLU A 38 -7.65 -4.54 4.33
C GLU A 38 -9.17 -4.39 4.55
N PRO A 39 -9.71 -3.28 5.10
CA PRO A 39 -11.16 -3.11 5.26
C PRO A 39 -11.94 -3.03 3.94
N GLY A 40 -11.28 -2.61 2.86
CA GLY A 40 -11.89 -2.53 1.53
C GLY A 40 -11.87 -3.85 0.77
N VAL A 41 -11.00 -4.79 1.16
CA VAL A 41 -10.83 -6.08 0.49
C VAL A 41 -12.06 -6.98 0.77
N PRO A 42 -12.65 -7.60 -0.26
CA PRO A 42 -13.82 -8.48 -0.11
C PRO A 42 -13.55 -9.69 0.78
N SER A 43 -14.59 -10.38 1.24
CA SER A 43 -14.41 -11.62 2.00
C SER A 43 -13.92 -12.77 1.10
N GLU A 44 -13.43 -13.87 1.68
CA GLU A 44 -12.91 -15.00 0.90
C GLU A 44 -14.01 -15.70 0.12
N ASN A 45 -15.24 -15.67 0.63
CA ASN A 45 -16.41 -16.22 -0.04
C ASN A 45 -16.79 -15.44 -1.30
N GLU A 46 -16.57 -14.12 -1.31
CA GLU A 46 -16.87 -13.23 -2.44
C GLU A 46 -15.73 -13.23 -3.47
N PHE A 47 -14.48 -13.34 -3.02
CA PHE A 47 -13.32 -13.31 -3.89
C PHE A 47 -12.24 -14.29 -3.42
N ARG A 48 -12.27 -15.49 -4.00
CA ARG A 48 -11.39 -16.63 -3.68
C ARG A 48 -10.02 -16.55 -4.34
N TYR A 49 -9.37 -15.39 -4.23
CA TYR A 49 -7.99 -15.22 -4.68
C TYR A 49 -7.11 -14.69 -3.56
N ALA A 50 -5.86 -15.14 -3.55
CA ALA A 50 -4.80 -14.50 -2.79
C ALA A 50 -4.36 -13.25 -3.54
N ILE A 51 -4.32 -12.12 -2.83
CA ILE A 51 -4.00 -10.81 -3.41
C ILE A 51 -2.65 -10.39 -2.88
N ARG A 52 -1.70 -10.16 -3.78
CA ARG A 52 -0.36 -9.65 -3.44
C ARG A 52 -0.13 -8.34 -4.18
N VAL A 53 0.09 -7.27 -3.44
CA VAL A 53 0.46 -5.96 -3.98
C VAL A 53 1.93 -5.71 -3.68
N SER A 54 2.69 -5.33 -4.70
CA SER A 54 4.09 -4.92 -4.56
C SER A 54 4.18 -3.45 -4.93
N SER A 55 4.43 -2.59 -3.94
CA SER A 55 4.63 -1.16 -4.14
C SER A 55 6.12 -0.87 -4.27
N GLU A 56 6.52 -0.41 -5.45
CA GLU A 56 7.89 0.00 -5.74
C GLU A 56 7.96 1.52 -5.80
N ILE A 57 8.69 2.11 -4.86
CA ILE A 57 8.83 3.56 -4.79
C ILE A 57 9.91 4.00 -5.77
N MET A 58 9.50 4.66 -6.84
CA MET A 58 10.43 5.15 -7.87
C MET A 58 10.98 6.55 -7.55
N GLU A 59 10.23 7.35 -6.78
CA GLU A 59 10.61 8.68 -6.34
C GLU A 59 10.03 8.95 -4.96
N SER A 60 10.76 9.68 -4.13
CA SER A 60 10.34 10.03 -2.77
C SER A 60 10.70 11.46 -2.41
N ASN A 61 9.68 12.33 -2.42
CA ASN A 61 9.74 13.67 -1.83
C ASN A 61 8.73 13.85 -0.69
N GLY A 62 8.40 12.75 0.02
CA GLY A 62 7.46 12.72 1.14
C GLY A 62 6.36 11.66 1.02
N SER A 63 5.85 11.20 2.17
CA SER A 63 4.72 10.27 2.40
C SER A 63 4.45 9.20 1.33
N THR A 64 5.50 8.46 0.96
CA THR A 64 5.44 7.35 -0.01
C THR A 64 4.57 6.17 0.44
N SER A 65 4.25 6.10 1.73
CA SER A 65 3.28 5.15 2.30
C SER A 65 1.86 5.44 1.84
N MET A 66 1.48 6.72 1.77
CA MET A 66 0.16 7.11 1.26
C MET A 66 0.08 6.91 -0.26
N ALA A 67 1.17 7.19 -0.96
CA ALA A 67 1.28 6.87 -2.39
C ALA A 67 1.06 5.37 -2.64
N SER A 68 1.58 4.52 -1.75
CA SER A 68 1.38 3.06 -1.84
C SER A 68 -0.07 2.64 -1.57
N VAL A 69 -0.79 3.33 -0.69
CA VAL A 69 -2.23 3.07 -0.47
C VAL A 69 -3.04 3.48 -1.69
N CYS A 70 -2.84 4.70 -2.20
CA CYS A 70 -3.56 5.20 -3.38
C CYS A 70 -3.26 4.35 -4.63
N GLY A 71 -1.98 4.07 -4.90
CA GLY A 71 -1.56 3.20 -6.00
C GLY A 71 -2.04 1.76 -5.82
N GLY A 72 -1.99 1.24 -4.60
CA GLY A 72 -2.52 -0.09 -4.27
C GLY A 72 -4.03 -0.19 -4.52
N MET A 73 -4.81 0.81 -4.14
CA MET A 73 -6.25 0.86 -4.43
C MET A 73 -6.52 0.85 -5.93
N LEU A 74 -5.81 1.68 -6.70
CA LEU A 74 -5.95 1.73 -8.16
C LEU A 74 -5.58 0.40 -8.81
N ALA A 75 -4.49 -0.23 -8.35
CA ALA A 75 -4.07 -1.54 -8.84
C ALA A 75 -5.10 -2.64 -8.53
N LEU A 76 -5.78 -2.57 -7.38
CA LEU A 76 -6.84 -3.52 -7.03
C LEU A 76 -8.09 -3.33 -7.89
N LEU A 77 -8.44 -2.07 -8.20
CA LEU A 77 -9.55 -1.77 -9.11
C LEU A 77 -9.25 -2.21 -10.54
N ASP A 78 -8.04 -1.96 -11.03
CA ASP A 78 -7.58 -2.38 -12.36
C ASP A 78 -7.52 -3.91 -12.49
N ALA A 79 -7.10 -4.60 -11.41
CA ALA A 79 -7.14 -6.05 -11.32
C ALA A 79 -8.57 -6.63 -11.22
N GLY A 80 -9.61 -5.79 -11.19
CA GLY A 80 -11.00 -6.23 -11.12
C GLY A 80 -11.42 -6.80 -9.76
N VAL A 81 -10.69 -6.47 -8.69
CA VAL A 81 -11.07 -6.88 -7.33
C VAL A 81 -12.33 -6.13 -6.92
N PRO A 82 -13.41 -6.82 -6.49
CA PRO A 82 -14.65 -6.17 -6.08
C PRO A 82 -14.46 -5.52 -4.71
N MET A 83 -13.89 -4.32 -4.69
CA MET A 83 -13.64 -3.53 -3.48
C MET A 83 -14.94 -2.93 -2.93
N LYS A 84 -15.13 -2.99 -1.60
CA LYS A 84 -16.35 -2.50 -0.93
C LYS A 84 -16.49 -0.96 -0.92
N GLY A 85 -15.42 -0.25 -1.24
CA GLY A 85 -15.38 1.22 -1.30
C GLY A 85 -13.97 1.69 -1.64
N MET A 86 -13.86 2.95 -2.10
CA MET A 86 -12.56 3.51 -2.43
C MET A 86 -11.85 4.01 -1.16
N VAL A 87 -10.69 3.44 -0.88
CA VAL A 87 -9.82 3.90 0.21
C VAL A 87 -8.84 4.92 -0.35
N TRP A 88 -9.05 6.19 0.01
CA TRP A 88 -8.13 7.28 -0.28
C TRP A 88 -7.67 7.90 1.03
N ILE A 89 -6.38 7.84 1.33
CA ILE A 89 -5.84 8.56 2.48
C ILE A 89 -5.24 9.87 1.99
N SER A 90 -6.08 10.90 1.87
CA SER A 90 -5.62 12.27 2.06
C SER A 90 -5.50 12.49 3.56
N SER A 91 -4.27 12.47 4.10
CA SER A 91 -3.90 13.02 5.43
C SER A 91 -5.08 13.19 6.40
N PHE A 92 -5.57 12.11 7.00
CA PHE A 92 -6.69 12.17 7.95
C PHE A 92 -6.18 12.56 9.34
N ALA A 93 -5.75 13.82 9.47
CA ALA A 93 -6.09 14.57 10.66
C ALA A 93 -7.49 15.15 10.37
N GLU A 94 -8.45 14.85 11.25
CA GLU A 94 -9.86 15.28 11.20
C GLU A 94 -10.79 14.49 10.24
N ARG A 95 -11.42 13.44 10.79
CA ARG A 95 -12.87 13.37 11.01
C ARG A 95 -13.30 11.94 11.37
N THR A 96 -13.18 11.58 12.64
CA THR A 96 -14.13 10.61 13.22
C THR A 96 -15.44 11.36 13.45
N PRO A 97 -16.56 11.04 12.77
CA PRO A 97 -17.87 11.45 13.25
C PRO A 97 -18.25 10.54 14.43
N ALA A 98 -18.41 11.15 15.60
CA ALA A 98 -19.26 10.64 16.67
C ALA A 98 -20.73 10.93 16.34
#